data_AF-A0A1G1HZ16-F1
#
_entry.id   AF-A0A1G1HZ16-F1
#
_cell.length_a   1.000
_cell.length_b   1.000
_cell.length_c   1.000
_cell.angle_alpha   90.00
_cell.angle_beta   90.00
_cell.angle_gamma   90.00
#
_symmetry.space_group_name_H-M   'P 1'
#
loop_
_entity.id
_entity.type
_entity.pdbx_description
1 polymer ?
#
loop_
_entity_poly.entity_id
_entity_poly.type
_entity_poly.pdbx_seq_one_letter_code
_entity_poly.pdbx_strand_id
1 'polypeptide(L)'
;MLFNPKFTITLRINKALVEIERVRGFLDAVKLKDDWIADMQKKALILESHHSTHIEGTALSLEQAQNILEGKKIKGVNRDDEKELLNYKKAMDFITKYLGKEDPILLNNQ
;
A
#
# COMPACT_ATOMS: atom_id res chain seq x y z
N MET A 1 -24.69 14.69 14.89
CA MET A 1 -23.87 15.82 14.39
C MET A 1 -23.09 15.32 13.19
N LEU A 2 -23.02 16.06 12.08
CA LEU A 2 -22.17 15.68 10.94
C LEU A 2 -20.70 15.89 11.30
N PHE A 3 -19.85 14.95 10.92
CA PHE A 3 -18.40 15.10 10.98
C PHE A 3 -17.98 16.23 10.04
N ASN A 4 -17.32 17.27 10.58
CA ASN A 4 -16.85 18.43 9.82
C ASN A 4 -15.37 18.70 10.14
N PRO A 5 -14.44 17.95 9.51
CA PRO A 5 -13.01 18.09 9.78
C PRO A 5 -12.51 19.48 9.33
N LYS A 6 -11.67 20.10 10.15
CA LYS A 6 -11.03 21.39 9.84
C LYS A 6 -9.60 21.16 9.39
N PHE A 7 -9.31 21.47 8.13
CA PHE A 7 -7.97 21.36 7.56
C PHE A 7 -7.31 22.73 7.48
N THR A 8 -6.04 22.80 7.88
CA THR A 8 -5.23 24.03 7.76
C THR A 8 -3.88 23.66 7.15
N ILE A 9 -3.55 24.26 6.00
CA ILE A 9 -2.25 24.08 5.37
C ILE A 9 -1.25 25.02 6.05
N THR A 10 -0.27 24.43 6.72
CA THR A 10 0.85 25.17 7.32
C THR A 10 2.00 25.30 6.33
N LEU A 11 2.94 26.22 6.58
CA LEU A 11 4.17 26.33 5.79
C LEU A 11 4.96 25.01 5.73
N ARG A 12 4.95 24.21 6.81
CA ARG A 12 5.60 22.89 6.85
C ARG A 12 4.92 21.90 5.91
N ILE A 13 3.59 21.84 5.93
CA ILE A 13 2.81 20.98 5.03
C ILE A 13 3.08 21.39 3.58
N ASN A 14 3.04 22.69 3.28
CA ASN A 14 3.29 23.19 1.93
C ASN A 14 4.69 22.82 1.43
N LYS A 15 5.73 22.97 2.27
CA LYS A 15 7.10 22.57 1.92
C LYS A 15 7.22 21.06 1.65
N ALA A 16 6.60 20.24 2.48
CA ALA A 16 6.60 18.79 2.29
C ALA A 16 5.89 18.37 0.99
N LEU A 17 4.74 18.98 0.67
CA LEU A 17 4.04 18.73 -0.58
C LEU A 17 4.91 19.07 -1.80
N VAL A 18 5.58 20.23 -1.80
CA VAL A 18 6.48 20.62 -2.89
C VAL A 18 7.65 19.64 -3.05
N GLU A 19 8.20 19.13 -1.95
CA GLU A 19 9.28 18.15 -1.99
C GLU A 19 8.80 16.80 -2.55
N ILE A 20 7.65 16.32 -2.10
CA ILE A 20 7.01 15.09 -2.60
C ILE A 20 6.77 15.20 -4.11
N GLU A 21 6.16 16.29 -4.57
CA GLU A 21 5.85 16.49 -6.00
C GLU A 21 7.11 16.65 -6.86
N ARG A 22 8.20 17.21 -6.30
CA ARG A 22 9.48 17.27 -7.01
C ARG A 22 10.06 15.87 -7.25
N VAL A 23 10.06 15.03 -6.22
CA VAL A 23 10.57 13.64 -6.35
C VAL A 23 9.68 12.84 -7.29
N ARG A 24 8.36 12.97 -7.17
CA ARG A 24 7.40 12.33 -8.06
C ARG A 24 7.62 12.72 -9.51
N GLY A 25 7.68 14.02 -9.81
CA GLY A 25 7.89 14.51 -11.18
C GLY A 25 9.22 14.05 -11.79
N PHE A 26 10.26 13.89 -10.96
CA PHE A 26 11.51 13.28 -11.41
C PHE A 26 11.30 11.81 -11.80
N LEU A 27 10.62 11.01 -10.96
CA LEU A 27 10.32 9.60 -11.22
C LEU A 27 9.45 9.41 -12.46
N ASP A 28 8.46 10.29 -12.69
CA ASP A 28 7.58 10.25 -13.86
C ASP A 28 8.32 10.56 -15.18
N ALA A 29 9.39 11.37 -15.11
CA ALA A 29 10.18 11.77 -16.28
C ALA A 29 11.23 10.73 -16.71
N VAL A 30 11.66 9.84 -15.81
CA VAL A 30 12.66 8.80 -16.13
C VAL A 30 11.99 7.56 -16.70
N LYS A 31 12.56 7.02 -17.79
CA LYS A 31 12.17 5.71 -18.33
C LYS A 31 12.90 4.60 -17.56
N LEU A 32 12.19 3.97 -16.62
CA LEU A 32 12.63 2.75 -15.96
C LEU A 32 12.27 1.52 -16.80
N LYS A 33 13.00 0.42 -16.61
CA LYS A 33 12.65 -0.87 -17.24
C LYS A 33 11.41 -1.44 -16.57
N ASP A 34 10.50 -1.99 -17.35
CA ASP A 34 9.24 -2.55 -16.85
C ASP A 34 9.47 -3.63 -15.78
N ASP A 35 10.45 -4.52 -15.98
CA ASP A 35 10.81 -5.56 -15.01
C ASP A 35 11.25 -4.97 -13.65
N TRP A 36 11.95 -3.83 -13.67
CA TRP A 36 12.38 -3.16 -12.43
C TRP A 36 11.19 -2.56 -11.69
N ILE A 37 10.24 -1.98 -12.42
CA ILE A 37 9.00 -1.45 -11.84
C ILE A 37 8.22 -2.60 -11.19
N ALA A 38 8.05 -3.72 -11.89
CA ALA A 38 7.34 -4.89 -11.38
C ALA A 38 8.00 -5.45 -10.10
N ASP A 39 9.33 -5.57 -10.08
CA ASP A 39 10.08 -6.01 -8.90
C ASP A 39 9.95 -5.04 -7.72
N MET A 40 10.01 -3.73 -7.98
CA MET A 40 9.82 -2.70 -6.96
C MET A 40 8.40 -2.74 -6.38
N GLN A 41 7.38 -2.86 -7.22
CA GLN A 41 5.98 -2.96 -6.80
C GLN A 41 5.75 -4.22 -5.96
N LYS A 42 6.32 -5.37 -6.36
CA LYS A 42 6.25 -6.60 -5.58
C LYS A 42 6.86 -6.43 -4.19
N LYS A 43 8.04 -5.81 -4.11
CA LYS A 43 8.71 -5.52 -2.82
C LYS A 43 7.92 -4.55 -1.96
N ALA A 44 7.39 -3.49 -2.56
CA ALA A 44 6.55 -2.51 -1.88
C ALA A 44 5.31 -3.18 -1.27
N LEU A 45 4.60 -4.02 -2.05
CA LEU A 45 3.43 -4.74 -1.57
C LEU A 45 3.74 -5.68 -0.39
N ILE A 46 4.90 -6.35 -0.41
CA ILE A 46 5.34 -7.21 0.71
C ILE A 46 5.55 -6.37 1.97
N LEU A 47 6.30 -5.27 1.85
CA LEU A 47 6.58 -4.37 2.98
C LEU A 47 5.31 -3.73 3.53
N GLU A 48 4.45 -3.25 2.63
CA GLU A 48 3.19 -2.60 2.97
C GLU A 48 2.23 -3.57 3.66
N SER A 49 2.06 -4.78 3.11
CA SER A 49 1.21 -5.81 3.70
C SER A 49 1.72 -6.19 5.09
N HIS A 50 3.02 -6.45 5.23
CA HIS A 50 3.62 -6.80 6.52
C HIS A 50 3.43 -5.69 7.55
N HIS A 51 3.82 -4.45 7.25
CA HIS A 51 3.76 -3.37 8.23
C HIS A 51 2.34 -2.95 8.56
N SER A 52 1.43 -2.95 7.58
CA SER A 52 0.03 -2.60 7.81
C SER A 52 -0.64 -3.60 8.74
N THR A 53 -0.53 -4.91 8.48
CA THR A 53 -1.13 -5.91 9.38
C THR A 53 -0.38 -6.05 10.69
N HIS A 54 0.92 -5.73 10.74
CA HIS A 54 1.68 -5.77 12.00
C HIS A 54 1.26 -4.66 12.95
N ILE A 55 0.93 -3.47 12.44
CA ILE A 55 0.36 -2.37 13.24
C ILE A 55 -0.97 -2.80 13.89
N GLU A 56 -1.78 -3.59 13.18
CA GLU A 56 -3.05 -4.14 13.68
C GLU A 56 -2.89 -5.37 14.58
N GLY A 57 -1.66 -5.89 14.75
CA GLY A 57 -1.32 -6.90 15.75
C GLY A 57 -0.93 -8.27 15.23
N THR A 58 -0.79 -8.48 13.92
CA THR A 58 -0.27 -9.75 13.39
C THR A 58 1.17 -10.02 13.87
N ALA A 59 1.46 -11.26 14.27
CA ALA A 59 2.74 -11.68 14.84
C ALA A 59 3.64 -12.40 13.80
N LEU A 60 3.59 -11.95 12.54
CA LEU A 60 4.43 -12.46 11.46
C LEU A 60 5.73 -11.67 11.39
N SER A 61 6.87 -12.34 11.22
CA SER A 61 8.09 -11.66 10.78
C SER A 61 7.97 -11.23 9.31
N LEU A 62 8.79 -10.26 8.88
CA LEU A 62 8.84 -9.85 7.48
C LEU A 62 9.15 -11.05 6.55
N GLU A 63 10.03 -11.96 6.99
CA GLU A 63 10.38 -13.17 6.22
C GLU A 63 9.18 -14.12 6.11
N GLN A 64 8.44 -14.33 7.21
CA GLN A 64 7.22 -15.15 7.18
C GLN A 64 6.17 -14.52 6.27
N ALA A 65 5.96 -13.21 6.37
CA ALA A 65 5.03 -12.49 5.51
C ALA A 65 5.42 -12.63 4.03
N GLN A 66 6.68 -12.39 3.69
CA GLN A 66 7.18 -12.59 2.33
C GLN A 66 6.92 -14.01 1.82
N ASN A 67 7.29 -15.03 2.60
CA ASN A 67 7.12 -16.42 2.22
C ASN A 67 5.64 -16.79 2.01
N ILE A 68 4.73 -16.31 2.86
CA ILE A 68 3.27 -16.49 2.70
C ILE A 68 2.78 -15.83 1.40
N LEU A 69 3.17 -14.57 1.15
CA LEU A 69 2.75 -13.82 -0.03
C LEU A 69 3.31 -14.40 -1.35
N GLU A 70 4.45 -15.09 -1.28
CA GLU A 70 5.03 -15.87 -2.38
C GLU A 70 4.37 -17.25 -2.56
N GLY A 71 3.38 -17.61 -1.73
CA GLY A 71 2.64 -18.86 -1.81
C GLY A 71 3.32 -20.06 -1.15
N LYS A 72 4.36 -19.83 -0.34
CA LYS A 72 5.04 -20.90 0.41
C LYS A 72 4.23 -21.25 1.65
N LYS A 73 4.17 -22.55 1.98
CA LYS A 73 3.54 -23.02 3.20
C LYS A 73 4.50 -22.89 4.38
N ILE A 74 4.09 -22.17 5.41
CA ILE A 74 4.86 -22.00 6.65
C ILE A 74 4.15 -22.74 7.77
N LYS A 75 4.92 -23.40 8.65
CA LYS A 75 4.40 -24.04 9.86
C LYS A 75 4.59 -23.13 11.06
N GLY A 76 3.73 -23.28 12.09
CA GLY A 76 3.87 -22.55 13.35
C GLY A 76 3.42 -21.08 13.29
N VAL A 77 2.73 -20.70 12.22
CA VAL A 77 2.10 -19.38 12.06
C VAL A 77 0.64 -19.46 12.51
N ASN A 78 0.15 -18.40 13.15
CA ASN A 78 -1.27 -18.26 13.45
C ASN A 78 -2.06 -18.14 12.15
N ARG A 79 -3.13 -18.93 12.02
CA ARG A 79 -4.00 -18.94 10.84
C ARG A 79 -4.70 -17.61 10.60
N ASP A 80 -5.06 -16.90 11.66
CA ASP A 80 -5.74 -15.61 11.54
C ASP A 80 -4.77 -14.55 11.01
N ASP A 81 -3.53 -14.52 11.50
CA ASP A 81 -2.47 -13.63 11.00
C ASP A 81 -2.16 -13.89 9.51
N GLU A 82 -2.02 -15.17 9.13
CA GLU A 82 -1.82 -15.56 7.72
C GLU A 82 -3.00 -15.08 6.86
N LYS A 83 -4.23 -15.28 7.34
CA LYS A 83 -5.44 -14.87 6.64
C LYS A 83 -5.53 -13.35 6.50
N GLU A 84 -5.18 -12.59 7.54
CA GLU A 84 -5.19 -11.13 7.52
C GLU A 84 -4.21 -10.58 6.50
N LEU A 85 -2.97 -11.09 6.50
CA LEU A 85 -1.95 -10.71 5.51
C LEU A 85 -2.41 -11.00 4.07
N LEU A 86 -2.97 -12.19 3.82
CA LEU A 86 -3.48 -12.56 2.51
C LEU A 86 -4.69 -11.71 2.09
N ASN A 87 -5.55 -11.35 3.04
CA ASN A 87 -6.68 -10.47 2.79
C ASN A 87 -6.24 -9.05 2.45
N TYR A 88 -5.22 -8.52 3.14
CA TYR A 88 -4.63 -7.22 2.80
C TYR A 88 -4.13 -7.21 1.37
N LYS A 89 -3.31 -8.20 0.99
CA LYS A 89 -2.83 -8.35 -0.39
C LYS A 89 -4.00 -8.41 -1.38
N LYS A 90 -5.03 -9.22 -1.09
CA LYS A 90 -6.21 -9.35 -1.95
C LYS A 90 -6.97 -8.04 -2.12
N ALA A 91 -7.06 -7.22 -1.07
CA ALA A 91 -7.67 -5.89 -1.12
C ALA A 91 -6.84 -4.93 -2.01
N MET A 92 -5.51 -4.93 -1.87
CA MET A 92 -4.63 -4.11 -2.72
C MET A 92 -4.67 -4.54 -4.18
N ASP A 93 -4.65 -5.85 -4.45
CA ASP A 93 -4.83 -6.41 -5.79
C ASP A 93 -6.19 -6.03 -6.39
N PHE A 94 -7.23 -5.94 -5.55
CA PHE A 94 -8.55 -5.49 -5.97
C PHE A 94 -8.53 -4.00 -6.33
N ILE A 95 -8.04 -3.13 -5.45
CA ILE A 95 -7.96 -1.67 -5.67
C ILE A 95 -7.19 -1.35 -6.96
N THR A 96 -6.08 -2.05 -7.20
CA THR A 96 -5.24 -1.85 -8.38
C THR A 96 -5.99 -2.03 -9.71
N LYS A 97 -7.03 -2.87 -9.75
CA LYS A 97 -7.86 -3.08 -10.95
C LYS A 97 -8.75 -1.89 -11.32
N TYR A 98 -8.95 -0.97 -10.38
CA TYR A 98 -9.78 0.22 -10.50
C TYR A 98 -8.96 1.52 -10.62
N LEU A 99 -7.64 1.45 -10.42
CA LEU A 99 -6.76 2.59 -10.66
C LEU A 99 -6.83 2.99 -12.14
N GLY A 100 -7.17 4.26 -12.41
CA GLY A 100 -7.29 4.81 -13.76
C GLY A 100 -8.62 4.55 -14.47
N LYS A 101 -9.61 3.96 -13.78
CA LYS A 101 -11.00 3.85 -14.27
C LYS A 101 -11.88 4.87 -13.56
N GLU A 102 -12.71 5.59 -14.31
CA GLU A 102 -13.80 6.38 -13.73
C GLU A 102 -14.91 5.45 -13.22
N ASP A 103 -14.67 4.82 -12.06
CA ASP A 103 -15.62 3.92 -11.43
C ASP A 103 -16.38 4.67 -10.30
N PRO A 104 -17.73 4.59 -10.22
CA PRO A 104 -18.53 5.35 -9.25
C PRO A 104 -18.15 5.16 -7.77
N ILE A 105 -17.46 4.06 -7.44
CA ILE A 105 -16.98 3.78 -6.08
C ILE A 105 -15.98 4.86 -5.60
N LEU A 106 -15.26 5.53 -6.53
CA LEU A 106 -14.34 6.62 -6.21
C LEU A 106 -15.00 8.00 -6.11
N LEU A 107 -16.26 8.14 -6.54
CA LEU A 107 -16.95 9.43 -6.71
C LEU A 107 -18.01 9.74 -5.63
N ASN A 108 -18.35 8.78 -4.75
CA ASN A 108 -19.45 8.92 -3.79
C ASN A 108 -19.08 9.62 -2.45
N ASN A 109 -18.01 10.43 -2.42
CA ASN A 109 -17.64 11.25 -1.26
C ASN A 109 -17.64 12.76 -1.56
N GLN A 110 -18.58 13.23 -2.40
CA GLN A 110 -18.87 14.66 -2.57
C GLN A 110 -20.19 15.05 -1.91
#